data_AF-A0A925V1B4-F1
#
_entry.id   AF-A0A925V1B4-F1
#
_cell.length_a   1.000
_cell.length_b   1.000
_cell.length_c   1.000
_cell.angle_alpha   90.00
_cell.angle_beta   90.00
_cell.angle_gamma   90.00
#
_symmetry.space_group_name_H-M   'P 1'
#
loop_
_entity.id
_entity.type
_entity.pdbx_description
1 polymer ?
#
loop_
_entity_poly.entity_id
_entity_poly.type
_entity_poly.pdbx_seq_one_letter_code
_entity_poly.pdbx_strand_id
1 'polypeptide(L)'
;RRESFWDPGLPLGGLLRGRKFEAELARVLDLVGVQRIEQCRVPFAAVVHDVLKRRPLALEHGDLAAAIRASCTVPLMFRPLWHAGRLLVDGGVSDRLGRTALRPGERVLVHYLPSRRRWPRRIAVPSVDGFDAEVLVTPDVPALGPFALERAPEAYAVTERFASAWLDESR
;
A
#
# COMPACT_ATOMS: atom_id res chain seq x y z
N ARG A 1 -2.84 6.87 15.44
CA ARG A 1 -3.82 8.01 15.54
C ARG A 1 -3.34 9.14 14.64
N ARG A 2 -4.08 10.24 14.47
CA ARG A 2 -3.66 11.33 13.56
C ARG A 2 -2.31 11.92 13.96
N GLU A 3 -2.11 12.09 15.26
CA GLU A 3 -0.90 12.68 15.84
C GLU A 3 0.36 11.87 15.50
N SER A 4 0.21 10.54 15.30
CA SER A 4 1.27 9.59 14.97
C SER A 4 1.86 9.77 13.58
N PHE A 5 1.16 10.42 12.65
CA PHE A 5 1.64 10.58 11.27
C PHE A 5 1.54 12.03 10.74
N TRP A 6 0.84 12.92 11.45
CA TRP A 6 0.60 14.30 11.02
C TRP A 6 1.82 15.19 11.26
N ASP A 7 2.58 15.46 10.18
CA ASP A 7 3.76 16.33 10.14
C ASP A 7 3.72 17.31 8.95
N PRO A 8 2.86 18.34 9.00
CA PRO A 8 2.64 19.23 7.88
C PRO A 8 3.91 19.95 7.41
N GLY A 9 4.04 20.08 6.09
CA GLY A 9 5.13 20.81 5.44
C GLY A 9 4.60 21.99 4.60
N LEU A 10 5.53 22.84 4.14
CA LEU A 10 5.22 23.83 3.10
C LEU A 10 4.64 23.13 1.87
N PRO A 11 3.68 23.75 1.16
CA PRO A 11 2.89 23.11 0.10
C PRO A 11 3.72 22.69 -1.13
N LEU A 12 4.91 23.28 -1.32
CA LEU A 12 5.85 22.86 -2.36
C LEU A 12 6.39 21.46 -2.03
N GLY A 13 5.77 20.45 -2.65
CA GLY A 13 6.19 19.05 -2.60
C GLY A 13 5.23 18.09 -1.89
N GLY A 14 4.16 18.55 -1.23
CA GLY A 14 3.17 17.68 -0.58
C GLY A 14 2.79 18.14 0.85
N LEU A 15 1.57 17.80 1.28
CA LEU A 15 0.99 18.25 2.57
C LEU A 15 1.78 17.77 3.78
N LEU A 16 2.22 16.51 3.78
CA LEU A 16 2.89 15.84 4.90
C LEU A 16 4.33 15.51 4.54
N ARG A 17 5.25 15.73 5.49
CA ARG A 17 6.66 15.35 5.32
C ARG A 17 6.83 13.83 5.36
N GLY A 18 5.96 13.13 6.09
CA GLY A 18 5.93 11.68 6.23
C GLY A 18 7.02 11.09 7.12
N ARG A 19 7.78 11.91 7.85
CA ARG A 19 8.80 11.48 8.82
C ARG A 19 8.17 10.83 10.05
N LYS A 20 7.05 11.39 10.53
CA LYS A 20 6.32 10.79 11.65
C LYS A 20 5.76 9.42 11.30
N PHE A 21 5.23 9.29 10.09
CA PHE A 21 4.73 8.00 9.60
C PHE A 21 5.85 6.96 9.52
N GLU A 22 6.99 7.32 8.95
CA GLU A 22 8.18 6.46 8.88
C GLU A 22 8.70 6.06 10.27
N ALA A 23 8.77 7.01 11.22
CA ALA A 23 9.18 6.74 12.59
C ALA A 23 8.21 5.79 13.31
N GLU A 24 6.90 5.96 13.10
CA GLU A 24 5.89 5.07 13.68
C GLU A 24 5.97 3.66 13.08
N LEU A 25 6.23 3.54 11.78
CA LEU A 25 6.50 2.24 11.13
C LEU A 25 7.72 1.57 11.75
N ALA A 26 8.85 2.28 11.84
CA ALA A 26 10.07 1.77 12.45
C ALA A 26 9.83 1.29 13.90
N ARG A 27 9.07 2.07 14.68
CA ARG A 27 8.70 1.70 16.06
C ARG A 27 7.89 0.41 16.13
N VAL A 28 6.87 0.24 15.28
CA VAL A 28 6.03 -0.98 15.29
C VAL A 28 6.82 -2.20 14.79
N LEU A 29 7.65 -2.02 13.77
CA LEU A 29 8.49 -3.06 13.21
C LEU A 29 9.57 -3.55 14.19
N ASP A 30 10.10 -2.65 15.02
CA ASP A 30 11.03 -3.00 16.09
C ASP A 30 10.39 -3.92 17.15
N LEU A 31 9.11 -3.69 17.50
CA LEU A 31 8.36 -4.53 18.45
C LEU A 31 8.21 -5.98 17.97
N VAL A 32 8.24 -6.21 16.66
CA VAL A 32 8.15 -7.55 16.06
C VAL A 32 9.51 -8.08 15.58
N GLY A 33 10.59 -7.32 15.76
CA GLY A 33 11.96 -7.72 15.41
C GLY A 33 12.24 -7.83 13.91
N VAL A 34 11.50 -7.12 13.05
CA VAL A 34 11.65 -7.20 11.58
C VAL A 34 11.91 -5.80 11.01
N GLN A 35 13.17 -5.48 10.75
CA GLN A 35 13.59 -4.15 10.27
C GLN A 35 13.92 -4.12 8.77
N ARG A 36 14.16 -5.28 8.17
CA ARG A 36 14.56 -5.42 6.76
C ARG A 36 13.59 -6.31 5.99
N ILE A 37 13.41 -6.03 4.70
CA ILE A 37 12.47 -6.78 3.84
C ILE A 37 12.82 -8.27 3.80
N GLU A 38 14.10 -8.60 3.70
CA GLU A 38 14.58 -9.98 3.68
C GLU A 38 14.40 -10.74 5.01
N GLN A 39 14.01 -10.05 6.09
CA GLN A 39 13.68 -10.68 7.38
C GLN A 39 12.20 -11.06 7.47
N CYS A 40 11.36 -10.65 6.52
CA CYS A 40 9.95 -11.00 6.50
C CYS A 40 9.76 -12.52 6.40
N ARG A 41 8.87 -13.08 7.23
CA ARG A 41 8.54 -14.51 7.23
C ARG A 41 8.02 -15.02 5.87
N VAL A 42 7.30 -14.15 5.17
CA VAL A 42 6.81 -14.38 3.80
C VAL A 42 7.57 -13.41 2.89
N PRO A 43 8.03 -13.85 1.70
CA PRO A 43 8.64 -12.94 0.73
C PRO A 43 7.77 -11.70 0.52
N PHE A 44 8.37 -10.52 0.70
CA PHE A 44 7.66 -9.24 0.64
C PHE A 44 8.28 -8.35 -0.43
N ALA A 45 7.41 -7.66 -1.16
CA ALA A 45 7.82 -6.67 -2.15
C ALA A 45 6.93 -5.43 -2.02
N ALA A 46 7.55 -4.26 -1.88
CA ALA A 46 6.84 -2.99 -1.90
C ALA A 46 6.95 -2.36 -3.29
N VAL A 47 5.82 -2.22 -4.01
CA VAL A 47 5.80 -1.56 -5.31
C VAL A 47 5.78 -0.04 -5.14
N VAL A 48 6.68 0.62 -5.85
CA VAL A 48 6.89 2.08 -5.82
C VAL A 48 6.98 2.60 -7.26
N HIS A 49 6.78 3.90 -7.45
CA HIS A 49 7.03 4.57 -8.72
C HIS A 49 8.30 5.43 -8.64
N ASP A 50 9.30 5.15 -9.49
CA ASP A 50 10.49 5.99 -9.65
C ASP A 50 10.15 7.19 -10.53
N VAL A 51 10.09 8.37 -9.92
CA VAL A 51 9.68 9.61 -10.59
C VAL A 51 10.64 10.00 -11.70
N LEU A 52 11.94 9.79 -11.48
CA LEU A 52 12.98 10.20 -12.44
C LEU A 52 13.06 9.23 -13.61
N LYS A 53 12.87 7.93 -13.36
CA LYS A 53 12.85 6.88 -14.40
C LYS A 53 11.47 6.67 -15.02
N ARG A 54 10.42 7.28 -14.46
CA ARG A 54 9.02 7.22 -14.91
C ARG A 54 8.50 5.79 -15.05
N ARG A 55 8.87 4.90 -14.13
CA ARG A 55 8.47 3.49 -14.16
C ARG A 55 8.29 2.92 -12.75
N PRO A 56 7.43 1.92 -12.57
CA PRO A 56 7.37 1.20 -11.31
C PRO A 56 8.63 0.35 -11.10
N LEU A 57 8.92 0.05 -9.83
CA LEU A 57 9.82 -1.03 -9.43
C LEU A 57 9.32 -1.67 -8.13
N ALA A 58 9.71 -2.92 -7.89
CA ALA A 58 9.51 -3.62 -6.64
C ALA A 58 10.76 -3.48 -5.76
N LEU A 59 10.58 -3.10 -4.50
CA LEU A 59 11.63 -3.15 -3.48
C LEU A 59 11.50 -4.49 -2.75
N GLU A 60 12.47 -5.38 -2.97
CA GLU A 60 12.53 -6.73 -2.37
C GLU A 60 13.61 -6.85 -1.27
N HIS A 61 14.43 -5.82 -1.08
CA HIS A 61 15.53 -5.81 -0.10
C HIS A 61 15.72 -4.43 0.53
N GLY A 62 16.25 -4.40 1.75
CA GLY A 62 16.63 -3.16 2.44
C GLY A 62 15.71 -2.80 3.60
N ASP A 63 15.70 -1.53 3.99
CA ASP A 63 14.93 -1.03 5.14
C ASP A 63 13.42 -1.15 4.89
N LEU A 64 12.73 -1.91 5.74
CA LEU A 64 11.32 -2.23 5.57
C LEU A 64 10.42 -1.02 5.83
N ALA A 65 10.75 -0.19 6.82
CA ALA A 65 9.98 1.02 7.14
C ALA A 65 10.03 2.02 5.98
N ALA A 66 11.22 2.24 5.41
CA ALA A 66 11.44 3.11 4.27
C ALA A 66 10.75 2.57 3.01
N ALA A 67 10.76 1.25 2.77
CA ALA A 67 10.09 0.64 1.63
C ALA A 67 8.56 0.77 1.71
N ILE A 68 7.97 0.47 2.87
CA ILE A 68 6.53 0.69 3.13
C ILE A 68 6.19 2.17 2.99
N ARG A 69 6.99 3.05 3.61
CA ARG A 69 6.81 4.51 3.52
C ARG A 69 6.86 4.99 2.07
N ALA A 70 7.81 4.51 1.27
CA ALA A 70 7.95 4.84 -0.15
C ALA A 70 6.67 4.45 -0.91
N SER A 71 6.21 3.21 -0.72
CA SER A 71 5.02 2.66 -1.38
C SER A 71 3.73 3.39 -0.99
N CYS A 72 3.66 3.98 0.21
CA CYS A 72 2.55 4.81 0.67
C CYS A 72 2.75 6.33 0.43
N THR A 73 3.71 6.75 -0.40
CA THR A 73 3.98 8.16 -0.71
C THR A 73 3.00 8.71 -1.74
N VAL A 74 1.72 8.82 -1.36
CA VAL A 74 0.68 9.30 -2.29
C VAL A 74 0.99 10.73 -2.72
N PRO A 75 1.08 11.03 -4.04
CA PRO A 75 1.35 12.38 -4.53
C PRO A 75 0.38 13.42 -3.97
N LEU A 76 0.86 14.65 -3.77
CA LEU A 76 0.18 15.77 -3.10
C LEU A 76 -0.08 15.58 -1.61
N MET A 77 -0.34 14.35 -1.14
CA MET A 77 -0.52 14.05 0.28
C MET A 77 0.83 13.97 1.00
N PHE A 78 1.76 13.17 0.48
CA PHE A 78 3.11 13.02 1.04
C PHE A 78 4.16 13.62 0.11
N ARG A 79 5.23 14.11 0.72
CA ARG A 79 6.44 14.48 -0.02
C ARG A 79 7.10 13.25 -0.65
N PRO A 80 7.54 13.34 -1.92
CA PRO A 80 8.38 12.32 -2.54
C PRO A 80 9.57 11.94 -1.66
N LEU A 81 9.88 10.65 -1.60
CA LEU A 81 10.92 10.12 -0.73
C LEU A 81 12.19 9.87 -1.55
N TRP A 82 13.34 10.38 -1.08
CA TRP A 82 14.63 9.95 -1.57
C TRP A 82 15.05 8.68 -0.83
N HIS A 83 15.18 7.57 -1.56
CA HIS A 83 15.60 6.28 -1.00
C HIS A 83 16.49 5.53 -2.00
N ALA A 84 17.62 5.00 -1.54
CA ALA A 84 18.60 4.28 -2.37
C ALA A 84 18.96 5.01 -3.68
N GLY A 85 19.15 6.32 -3.62
CA GLY A 85 19.49 7.16 -4.78
C GLY A 85 18.34 7.40 -5.78
N ARG A 86 17.10 7.07 -5.41
CA ARG A 86 15.90 7.25 -6.25
C ARG A 86 14.92 8.19 -5.59
N LEU A 87 14.18 8.95 -6.41
CA LEU A 87 13.04 9.74 -5.96
C LEU A 87 11.76 8.92 -6.18
N LEU A 88 11.15 8.48 -5.09
CA LEU A 88 10.06 7.50 -5.09
C LEU A 88 8.74 8.13 -4.64
N VAL A 89 7.66 7.68 -5.28
CA VAL A 89 6.28 7.91 -4.86
C VAL A 89 5.50 6.59 -4.82
N ASP A 90 4.23 6.65 -4.40
CA ASP A 90 3.31 5.51 -4.32
C ASP A 90 3.23 4.71 -5.63
N GLY A 91 3.27 3.38 -5.52
CA GLY A 91 3.26 2.47 -6.66
C GLY A 91 1.96 2.52 -7.46
N GLY A 92 0.84 2.82 -6.81
CA GLY A 92 -0.50 2.95 -7.40
C GLY A 92 -0.66 4.09 -8.42
N VAL A 93 0.38 4.93 -8.58
CA VAL A 93 0.51 5.88 -9.70
C VAL A 93 0.62 5.14 -11.04
N SER A 94 1.36 4.02 -11.09
CA SER A 94 1.61 3.26 -12.32
C SER A 94 1.20 1.80 -12.25
N ASP A 95 1.13 1.21 -11.06
CA ASP A 95 0.87 -0.21 -10.85
C ASP A 95 0.09 -0.41 -9.54
N ARG A 96 -1.24 -0.36 -9.64
CA ARG A 96 -2.15 -0.52 -8.50
C ARG A 96 -2.31 -1.96 -8.02
N LEU A 97 -1.96 -2.93 -8.85
CA LEU A 97 -2.17 -4.35 -8.57
C LEU A 97 -0.89 -5.05 -8.11
N GLY A 98 0.24 -4.34 -8.07
CA GLY A 98 1.52 -4.88 -7.65
C GLY A 98 2.15 -5.82 -8.69
N ARG A 99 1.77 -5.70 -9.97
CA ARG A 99 2.24 -6.57 -11.07
C ARG A 99 3.75 -6.62 -11.19
N THR A 100 4.40 -5.50 -10.88
CA THR A 100 5.85 -5.31 -10.97
C THR A 100 6.61 -6.27 -10.06
N ALA A 101 5.98 -6.79 -9.00
CA ALA A 101 6.59 -7.75 -8.09
C ALA A 101 6.37 -9.22 -8.50
N LEU A 102 5.48 -9.49 -9.46
CA LEU A 102 5.08 -10.85 -9.81
C LEU A 102 6.07 -11.51 -10.79
N ARG A 103 6.16 -12.83 -10.71
CA ARG A 103 7.04 -13.66 -11.55
C ARG A 103 6.22 -14.54 -12.50
N PRO A 104 6.68 -14.80 -13.74
CA PRO A 104 5.95 -15.64 -14.68
C PRO A 104 5.56 -17.00 -14.10
N GLY A 105 4.30 -17.39 -14.29
CA GLY A 105 3.76 -18.68 -13.82
C GLY A 105 3.24 -18.69 -12.38
N GLU A 106 3.32 -17.56 -11.66
CA GLU A 106 2.67 -17.44 -10.35
C GLU A 106 1.15 -17.44 -10.48
N ARG A 107 0.49 -18.15 -9.54
CA ARG A 107 -0.94 -18.02 -9.28
C ARG A 107 -1.14 -16.87 -8.30
N VAL A 108 -2.07 -15.98 -8.60
CA VAL A 108 -2.17 -14.68 -7.93
C VAL A 108 -3.53 -14.52 -7.27
N LEU A 109 -3.55 -14.16 -5.99
CA LEU A 109 -4.75 -13.66 -5.33
C LEU A 109 -4.63 -12.14 -5.19
N VAL A 110 -5.55 -11.40 -5.80
CA VAL A 110 -5.63 -9.94 -5.68
C VAL A 110 -6.71 -9.55 -4.70
N HIS A 111 -6.34 -8.97 -3.57
CA HIS A 111 -7.30 -8.34 -2.66
C HIS A 111 -7.51 -6.86 -3.05
N TYR A 112 -8.62 -6.58 -3.73
CA TYR A 112 -8.96 -5.25 -4.19
C TYR A 112 -9.91 -4.54 -3.21
N LEU A 113 -9.44 -3.41 -2.66
CA LEU A 113 -10.21 -2.54 -1.77
C LEU A 113 -10.68 -1.30 -2.54
N PRO A 114 -11.93 -1.26 -3.03
CA PRO A 114 -12.44 -0.17 -3.83
C PRO A 114 -12.57 1.12 -3.01
N SER A 115 -11.90 2.19 -3.46
CA SER A 115 -12.14 3.55 -2.97
C SER A 115 -13.54 4.03 -3.38
N ARG A 116 -14.44 4.28 -2.42
CA ARG A 116 -15.77 4.87 -2.69
C ARG A 116 -15.65 6.18 -3.48
N ARG A 117 -16.13 6.20 -4.72
CA ARG A 117 -16.60 7.43 -5.39
C ARG A 117 -18.12 7.45 -5.28
N ARG A 118 -18.70 8.64 -5.07
CA ARG A 118 -20.13 8.89 -4.79
C ARG A 118 -21.15 8.36 -5.83
N TRP A 119 -20.76 7.62 -6.86
CA TRP A 119 -21.61 7.20 -7.99
C TRP A 119 -21.49 5.68 -8.23
N PRO A 120 -22.57 4.97 -8.60
CA PRO A 120 -22.53 3.55 -8.90
C PRO A 120 -21.89 3.35 -10.28
N ARG A 121 -20.57 3.41 -10.35
CA ARG A 121 -19.84 2.75 -11.44
C ARG A 121 -19.73 1.29 -11.05
N ARG A 122 -20.14 0.36 -11.94
CA ARG A 122 -19.74 -1.05 -11.86
C ARG A 122 -18.24 -1.05 -11.52
N ILE A 123 -17.87 -1.64 -10.38
CA ILE A 123 -16.47 -1.81 -10.03
C ILE A 123 -15.94 -2.80 -11.07
N ALA A 124 -15.11 -2.32 -11.99
CA ALA A 124 -14.39 -3.21 -12.87
C ALA A 124 -13.53 -4.10 -11.99
N VAL A 125 -13.77 -5.41 -12.04
CA VAL A 125 -12.89 -6.38 -11.39
C VAL A 125 -11.54 -6.28 -12.11
N PRO A 126 -10.45 -5.91 -11.41
CA PRO A 126 -9.15 -5.80 -12.05
C PRO A 126 -8.70 -7.15 -12.62
N SER A 127 -8.07 -7.16 -13.78
CA SER A 127 -7.33 -8.33 -14.29
C SER A 127 -5.82 -8.12 -14.09
N VAL A 128 -5.11 -9.22 -13.87
CA VAL A 128 -3.64 -9.24 -13.86
C VAL A 128 -3.18 -9.93 -15.14
N ASP A 129 -3.06 -9.19 -16.23
CA ASP A 129 -2.80 -9.84 -17.54
C ASP A 129 -1.50 -10.65 -17.52
N GLY A 130 -1.59 -11.86 -18.07
CA GLY A 130 -0.48 -12.81 -18.09
C GLY A 130 -0.37 -13.70 -16.85
N PHE A 131 -1.32 -13.61 -15.90
CA PHE A 131 -1.34 -14.40 -14.68
C PHE A 131 -2.68 -15.13 -14.49
N ASP A 132 -2.60 -16.32 -13.90
CA ASP A 132 -3.77 -17.00 -13.33
C ASP A 132 -4.14 -16.29 -12.03
N ALA A 133 -5.18 -15.45 -12.08
CA ALA A 133 -5.51 -14.53 -11.01
C ALA A 133 -6.96 -14.67 -10.53
N GLU A 134 -7.11 -14.86 -9.23
CA GLU A 134 -8.38 -14.70 -8.52
C GLU A 134 -8.43 -13.32 -7.84
N VAL A 135 -9.61 -12.72 -7.79
CA VAL A 135 -9.77 -11.36 -7.28
C VAL A 135 -10.83 -11.32 -6.18
N LEU A 136 -10.37 -11.03 -4.98
CA LEU A 136 -11.20 -10.76 -3.82
C LEU A 136 -11.53 -9.26 -3.79
N VAL A 137 -12.78 -8.88 -4.06
CA VAL A 137 -13.24 -7.49 -3.96
C VAL A 137 -14.03 -7.31 -2.67
N THR A 138 -13.48 -6.61 -1.68
CA THR A 138 -14.22 -6.30 -0.44
C THR A 138 -15.14 -5.10 -0.69
N PRO A 139 -16.47 -5.27 -0.63
CA PRO A 139 -17.39 -4.15 -0.76
C PRO A 139 -17.39 -3.28 0.50
N ASP A 140 -17.87 -2.05 0.35
CA ASP A 140 -18.27 -1.19 1.47
C ASP A 140 -17.23 -0.86 2.53
N VAL A 141 -15.94 -0.96 2.19
CA VAL A 141 -14.85 -0.50 3.07
C VAL A 141 -15.04 1.00 3.36
N PRO A 142 -15.15 1.40 4.65
CA PRO A 142 -15.08 2.77 5.09
C PRO A 142 -13.93 3.53 4.43
N ALA A 143 -14.23 4.69 3.82
CA ALA A 143 -13.19 5.54 3.26
C ALA A 143 -12.26 6.03 4.37
N LEU A 144 -10.96 5.74 4.20
CA LEU A 144 -9.91 6.20 5.09
C LEU A 144 -9.18 7.38 4.44
N GLY A 145 -8.76 8.30 5.30
CA GLY A 145 -7.95 9.44 4.90
C GLY A 145 -7.41 10.15 6.12
N PRO A 146 -6.62 11.22 5.93
CA PRO A 146 -5.95 11.88 7.05
C PRO A 146 -6.89 12.45 8.12
N PHE A 147 -8.16 12.66 7.77
CA PHE A 147 -9.21 13.21 8.62
C PHE A 147 -10.28 12.19 9.02
N ALA A 148 -10.06 10.90 8.75
CA ALA A 148 -11.04 9.83 9.00
C ALA A 148 -10.40 8.54 9.54
N LEU A 149 -9.24 8.63 10.22
CA LEU A 149 -8.50 7.47 10.71
C LEU A 149 -9.19 6.75 11.89
N GLU A 150 -10.08 7.43 12.60
CA GLU A 150 -10.92 6.83 13.64
C GLU A 150 -11.80 5.70 13.10
N ARG A 151 -12.03 5.66 11.78
CA ARG A 151 -12.76 4.60 11.09
C ARG A 151 -11.90 3.39 10.73
N ALA A 152 -10.60 3.43 10.99
CA ALA A 152 -9.69 2.33 10.65
C ALA A 152 -10.09 0.98 11.30
N PRO A 153 -10.53 0.90 12.57
CA PRO A 153 -11.00 -0.35 13.16
C PRO A 153 -12.23 -0.93 12.44
N GLU A 154 -13.18 -0.08 12.05
CA GLU A 154 -14.36 -0.47 11.26
C GLU A 154 -13.94 -1.01 9.88
N ALA A 155 -13.03 -0.30 9.20
CA ALA A 155 -12.51 -0.71 7.90
C ALA A 155 -11.81 -2.07 7.97
N TYR A 156 -10.94 -2.24 8.96
CA TYR A 156 -10.25 -3.49 9.19
C TYR A 156 -11.26 -4.64 9.44
N ALA A 157 -12.22 -4.46 10.34
CA ALA A 157 -13.18 -5.50 10.69
C ALA A 157 -14.10 -5.90 9.51
N VAL A 158 -14.50 -4.95 8.67
CA VAL A 158 -15.25 -5.24 7.43
C VAL A 158 -14.42 -6.07 6.47
N THR A 159 -13.17 -5.68 6.25
CA THR A 159 -12.25 -6.37 5.35
C THR A 159 -11.90 -7.77 5.84
N GLU A 160 -11.59 -7.93 7.13
CA GLU A 160 -11.25 -9.21 7.76
C GLU A 160 -12.41 -10.20 7.68
N ARG A 161 -13.62 -9.78 8.07
CA ARG A 161 -14.81 -10.64 8.02
C ARG A 161 -15.12 -11.11 6.60
N PHE A 162 -15.04 -10.21 5.63
CA PHE A 162 -15.31 -10.54 4.23
C PHE A 162 -14.26 -11.49 3.65
N ALA A 163 -12.97 -11.20 3.90
CA ALA A 163 -11.88 -12.04 3.42
C ALA A 163 -11.93 -13.45 4.03
N SER A 164 -12.28 -13.55 5.32
CA SER A 164 -12.40 -14.85 6.01
C SER A 164 -13.54 -15.69 5.43
N ALA A 165 -14.73 -15.10 5.24
CA ALA A 165 -15.86 -15.80 4.63
C ALA A 165 -15.55 -16.29 3.21
N TRP A 166 -14.90 -15.45 2.39
CA TRP A 166 -14.50 -15.82 1.04
C TRP A 166 -13.49 -16.98 1.02
N LEU A 167 -12.54 -17.00 1.95
CA LEU A 167 -11.58 -18.10 2.09
C LEU A 167 -12.25 -19.41 2.51
N ASP A 168 -13.27 -19.35 3.36
CA ASP A 168 -14.02 -20.53 3.78
C ASP A 168 -14.91 -21.09 2.64
N GLU A 169 -15.47 -20.23 1.79
CA GLU A 169 -16.25 -20.62 0.60
C GLU A 169 -15.39 -21.17 -0.55
N SER A 170 -14.11 -20.82 -0.59
CA SER A 170 -13.17 -21.20 -1.66
C SER A 170 -12.37 -22.50 -1.36
N ARG A 171 -12.66 -23.16 -0.23
CA ARG A 171 -12.10 -24.46 0.16
C ARG A 171 -12.95 -25.63 -0.31
#